data_AF-A0A0B1SB21-F1
#
_entry.id   AF-A0A0B1SB21-F1
#
_cell.length_a   1.000
_cell.length_b   1.000
_cell.length_c   1.000
_cell.angle_alpha   90.00
_cell.angle_beta   90.00
_cell.angle_gamma   90.00
#
_symmetry.space_group_name_H-M   'P 1'
#
loop_
_entity.id
_entity.type
_entity.pdbx_description
1 polymer ?
#
loop_
_entity_poly.entity_id
_entity_poly.type
_entity_poly.pdbx_seq_one_letter_code
_entity_poly.pdbx_strand_id
1 'polypeptide(L)'
;MSARQVSNGSSYAIHLVEFPASPLKSVQIRNVTIADQSRGHAGVLVSTGWAEEVNIDSSLFTRNTVPSLIVALECHEQPSRTRLTNSTFINNDETVVHIDVGECGALEVSRNTFLENNNSGKEGVMMINAEPREGSSKIPLLVEENEFAKNGGEFSAMLTMHGSHAANGSFRQNRLHDNINSVASVVLTSPHYRLESNDFANPLSAHELDVRSDGSWVCLDSCQL
;
A
#
# COMPACT_ATOMS: atom_id res chain seq x y z
N MET A 1 1.15 -17.88 -21.52
CA MET A 1 0.44 -18.29 -20.29
C MET A 1 -0.85 -17.50 -20.23
N SER A 2 -2.00 -18.14 -20.00
CA SER A 2 -3.29 -17.44 -19.91
C SER A 2 -3.40 -16.73 -18.56
N ALA A 3 -3.34 -15.40 -18.55
CA ALA A 3 -3.74 -14.62 -17.37
C ALA A 3 -5.22 -14.90 -17.07
N ARG A 4 -5.56 -15.18 -15.81
CA ARG A 4 -6.96 -15.36 -15.40
C ARG A 4 -7.55 -13.96 -15.15
N GLN A 5 -8.43 -13.51 -16.03
CA GLN A 5 -9.10 -12.21 -15.90
C GLN A 5 -10.42 -12.35 -15.15
N VAL A 6 -10.66 -11.46 -14.20
CA VAL A 6 -11.94 -11.29 -13.49
C VAL A 6 -12.39 -9.83 -13.66
N SER A 7 -13.62 -9.63 -14.14
CA SER A 7 -14.18 -8.31 -14.44
C SER A 7 -15.61 -8.14 -13.94
N ASN A 8 -15.97 -6.92 -13.54
CA ASN A 8 -17.31 -6.51 -13.10
C ASN A 8 -17.98 -7.48 -12.08
N GLY A 9 -17.27 -7.74 -10.98
CA GLY A 9 -17.82 -8.46 -9.84
C GLY A 9 -19.07 -7.76 -9.27
N SER A 10 -19.82 -8.45 -8.42
CA SER A 10 -20.99 -7.85 -7.75
C SER A 10 -20.53 -6.90 -6.65
N SER A 11 -20.02 -7.48 -5.55
CA SER A 11 -19.49 -6.76 -4.39
C SER A 11 -17.96 -6.69 -4.43
N TYR A 12 -17.32 -7.81 -4.80
CA TYR A 12 -15.89 -7.93 -5.01
C TYR A 12 -15.61 -8.84 -6.20
N ALA A 13 -14.47 -8.68 -6.86
CA ALA A 13 -13.99 -9.67 -7.84
C ALA A 13 -13.43 -10.91 -7.12
N ILE A 14 -12.68 -10.69 -6.03
CA ILE A 14 -12.19 -11.73 -5.12
C ILE A 14 -12.42 -11.24 -3.69
N HIS A 15 -13.12 -12.04 -2.88
CA HIS A 15 -13.37 -11.77 -1.46
C HIS A 15 -12.86 -12.94 -0.63
N LEU A 16 -11.79 -12.70 0.13
CA LEU A 16 -11.19 -13.68 1.02
C LEU A 16 -11.36 -13.19 2.45
N VAL A 17 -12.19 -13.90 3.21
CA VAL A 17 -12.45 -13.60 4.61
C VAL A 17 -12.24 -14.84 5.46
N GLU A 18 -11.65 -14.65 6.63
CA GLU A 18 -11.52 -15.70 7.62
C GLU A 18 -12.88 -16.27 8.06
N PHE A 19 -12.94 -17.59 8.20
CA PHE A 19 -14.04 -18.21 8.93
C PHE A 19 -13.65 -18.31 10.41
N PRO A 20 -14.48 -17.88 11.37
CA PRO A 20 -14.08 -17.77 12.79
C PRO A 20 -13.53 -19.05 13.45
N ALA A 21 -13.88 -20.22 12.92
CA ALA A 21 -13.39 -21.51 13.43
C ALA A 21 -12.12 -22.03 12.73
N SER A 22 -11.62 -21.36 11.68
CA SER A 22 -10.48 -21.83 10.91
C SER A 22 -9.75 -20.67 10.21
N PRO A 23 -8.63 -20.18 10.78
CA PRO A 23 -7.85 -19.08 10.21
C PRO A 23 -7.33 -19.40 8.81
N LEU A 24 -7.26 -18.37 7.97
CA LEU A 24 -6.61 -18.45 6.67
C LEU A 24 -5.11 -18.58 6.89
N LYS A 25 -4.56 -19.79 6.81
CA LYS A 25 -3.12 -19.99 6.99
C LYS A 25 -2.30 -19.16 6.00
N SER A 26 -2.66 -19.20 4.71
CA SER A 26 -1.94 -18.47 3.67
C SER A 26 -2.84 -18.10 2.49
N VAL A 27 -2.65 -16.92 1.94
CA VAL A 27 -3.33 -16.42 0.75
C VAL A 27 -2.31 -16.17 -0.36
N GLN A 28 -2.60 -16.67 -1.56
CA GLN A 28 -1.71 -16.54 -2.73
C GLN A 28 -2.54 -16.09 -3.93
N ILE A 29 -2.31 -14.86 -4.39
CA ILE A 29 -2.93 -14.30 -5.60
C ILE A 29 -1.82 -14.04 -6.60
N ARG A 30 -1.73 -14.88 -7.64
CA ARG A 30 -0.64 -14.81 -8.61
C ARG A 30 -1.13 -14.91 -10.03
N ASN A 31 -0.58 -14.09 -10.92
CA ASN A 31 -0.92 -14.09 -12.35
C ASN A 31 -2.41 -13.86 -12.61
N VAL A 32 -3.03 -12.97 -11.84
CA VAL A 32 -4.44 -12.59 -11.97
C VAL A 32 -4.55 -11.22 -12.60
N THR A 33 -5.57 -11.04 -13.44
CA THR A 33 -5.97 -9.72 -13.94
C THR A 33 -7.31 -9.33 -13.34
N ILE A 34 -7.36 -8.24 -12.59
CA ILE A 34 -8.58 -7.66 -12.05
C ILE A 34 -8.85 -6.37 -12.80
N ALA A 35 -9.90 -6.36 -13.61
CA ALA A 35 -10.15 -5.24 -14.51
C ALA A 35 -11.61 -4.80 -14.53
N ASP A 36 -11.83 -3.55 -14.92
CA ASP A 36 -13.15 -2.99 -15.22
C ASP A 36 -14.16 -3.19 -14.05
N GLN A 37 -13.67 -3.12 -12.80
CA GLN A 37 -14.51 -3.13 -11.61
C GLN A 37 -15.10 -1.74 -11.40
N SER A 38 -16.38 -1.57 -11.70
CA SER A 38 -17.07 -0.27 -11.64
C SER A 38 -18.17 -0.19 -10.56
N ARG A 39 -18.33 -1.25 -9.77
CA ARG A 39 -19.31 -1.38 -8.70
C ARG A 39 -18.79 -2.31 -7.61
N GLY A 40 -19.44 -2.28 -6.45
CA GLY A 40 -19.02 -3.05 -5.29
C GLY A 40 -18.14 -2.23 -4.36
N HIS A 41 -17.32 -2.90 -3.57
CA HIS A 41 -16.48 -2.29 -2.53
C HIS A 41 -14.99 -2.35 -2.84
N ALA A 42 -14.52 -3.33 -3.62
CA ALA A 42 -13.15 -3.41 -4.11
C ALA A 42 -13.01 -4.47 -5.20
N GLY A 43 -11.93 -4.41 -5.99
CA GLY A 43 -11.53 -5.52 -6.86
C GLY A 43 -11.17 -6.76 -6.06
N VAL A 44 -10.22 -6.64 -5.13
CA VAL A 44 -9.81 -7.71 -4.23
C VAL A 44 -9.89 -7.22 -2.79
N LEU A 45 -10.53 -8.01 -1.93
CA LEU A 45 -10.47 -7.84 -0.48
C LEU A 45 -9.91 -9.11 0.16
N VAL A 46 -8.84 -8.95 0.95
CA VAL A 46 -8.34 -9.93 1.91
C VAL A 46 -8.56 -9.36 3.30
N SER A 47 -9.43 -9.96 4.10
CA SER A 47 -9.72 -9.52 5.47
C SER A 47 -9.64 -10.71 6.43
N THR A 48 -8.70 -10.68 7.37
CA THR A 48 -8.45 -11.83 8.26
C THR A 48 -7.82 -11.36 9.57
N GLY A 49 -8.20 -11.98 10.69
CA GLY A 49 -7.64 -11.67 12.00
C GLY A 49 -6.16 -12.06 12.07
N TRP A 50 -5.79 -13.16 11.41
CA TRP A 50 -4.40 -13.55 11.20
C TRP A 50 -4.23 -14.36 9.91
N ALA A 51 -3.05 -14.24 9.29
CA ALA A 51 -2.55 -15.14 8.26
C ALA A 51 -1.03 -15.23 8.35
N GLU A 52 -0.45 -16.41 8.16
CA GLU A 52 1.00 -16.56 8.14
C GLU A 52 1.61 -15.78 6.97
N GLU A 53 0.97 -15.87 5.80
CA GLU A 53 1.41 -15.17 4.59
C GLU A 53 0.22 -14.73 3.72
N VAL A 54 0.23 -13.46 3.29
CA VAL A 54 -0.59 -12.94 2.21
C VAL A 54 0.35 -12.50 1.09
N ASN A 55 0.29 -13.14 -0.07
CA ASN A 55 1.20 -12.86 -1.17
C ASN A 55 0.43 -12.59 -2.47
N ILE A 56 0.61 -11.38 -2.98
CA ILE A 56 0.10 -10.91 -4.26
C ILE A 56 1.29 -10.68 -5.18
N ASP A 57 1.39 -11.45 -6.24
CA ASP A 57 2.55 -11.41 -7.13
C ASP A 57 2.16 -11.47 -8.61
N SER A 58 2.94 -10.79 -9.46
CA SER A 58 2.83 -10.89 -10.92
C SER A 58 1.40 -10.66 -11.44
N SER A 59 0.65 -9.73 -10.84
CA SER A 59 -0.77 -9.50 -11.12
C SER A 59 -1.02 -8.12 -11.72
N LEU A 60 -2.13 -7.97 -12.46
CA LEU A 60 -2.51 -6.74 -13.14
C LEU A 60 -3.87 -6.24 -12.63
N PHE A 61 -3.91 -4.98 -12.22
CA PHE A 61 -5.14 -4.30 -11.79
C PHE A 61 -5.36 -3.10 -12.71
N THR A 62 -6.46 -3.05 -13.45
CA THR A 62 -6.63 -1.97 -14.44
C THR A 62 -8.07 -1.52 -14.65
N ARG A 63 -8.28 -0.20 -14.81
CA ARG A 63 -9.59 0.40 -15.07
C ARG A 63 -10.65 0.07 -14.01
N ASN A 64 -10.22 -0.10 -12.76
CA ASN A 64 -11.13 -0.21 -11.64
C ASN A 64 -11.48 1.19 -11.13
N THR A 65 -12.76 1.48 -10.90
CA THR A 65 -13.24 2.74 -10.32
C THR A 65 -13.65 2.59 -8.85
N VAL A 66 -13.34 1.44 -8.27
CA VAL A 66 -13.40 1.11 -6.84
C VAL A 66 -11.97 0.72 -6.42
N PRO A 67 -11.65 0.61 -5.12
CA PRO A 67 -10.32 0.22 -4.69
C PRO A 67 -9.88 -1.09 -5.34
N SER A 68 -8.68 -1.14 -5.88
CA SER A 68 -8.24 -2.32 -6.65
C SER A 68 -7.84 -3.47 -5.73
N LEU A 69 -7.18 -3.16 -4.62
CA LEU A 69 -6.73 -4.12 -3.63
C LEU A 69 -6.86 -3.54 -2.22
N ILE A 70 -7.56 -4.27 -1.36
CA ILE A 70 -7.62 -4.04 0.08
C ILE A 70 -7.07 -5.29 0.79
N VAL A 71 -6.06 -5.11 1.63
CA VAL A 71 -5.58 -6.13 2.56
C VAL A 71 -5.72 -5.59 3.98
N ALA A 72 -6.66 -6.14 4.74
CA ALA A 72 -6.93 -5.77 6.11
C ALA A 72 -6.55 -6.93 7.06
N LEU A 73 -5.38 -6.80 7.70
CA LEU A 73 -4.88 -7.73 8.70
C LEU A 73 -4.96 -7.08 10.08
N GLU A 74 -5.61 -7.76 11.03
CA GLU A 74 -5.63 -7.29 12.43
C GLU A 74 -4.32 -7.68 13.13
N CYS A 75 -3.91 -8.95 13.01
CA CYS A 75 -2.68 -9.54 13.54
C CYS A 75 -2.33 -9.04 14.95
N HIS A 76 -2.81 -9.71 16.01
CA HIS A 76 -2.52 -9.31 17.40
C HIS A 76 -1.37 -10.08 18.07
N GLU A 77 -1.17 -11.37 17.73
CA GLU A 77 -0.28 -12.25 18.51
C GLU A 77 0.89 -12.81 17.70
N GLN A 78 0.59 -13.48 16.60
CA GLN A 78 1.52 -14.29 15.82
C GLN A 78 2.01 -13.52 14.60
N PRO A 79 3.32 -13.54 14.26
CA PRO A 79 3.82 -12.84 13.09
C PRO A 79 3.02 -13.17 11.82
N SER A 80 2.76 -12.14 11.04
CA SER A 80 2.14 -12.24 9.71
C SER A 80 3.05 -11.59 8.69
N ARG A 81 3.01 -12.03 7.43
CA ARG A 81 3.76 -11.38 6.35
C ARG A 81 2.87 -11.10 5.16
N THR A 82 2.81 -9.83 4.77
CA THR A 82 2.18 -9.39 3.52
C THR A 82 3.24 -9.04 2.49
N ARG A 83 3.06 -9.55 1.27
CA ARG A 83 3.93 -9.27 0.12
C ARG A 83 3.06 -8.84 -1.05
N LEU A 84 3.32 -7.65 -1.58
CA LEU A 84 2.80 -7.17 -2.85
C LEU A 84 3.98 -6.94 -3.77
N THR A 85 4.16 -7.82 -4.76
CA THR A 85 5.37 -7.82 -5.59
C THR A 85 5.09 -7.92 -7.07
N ASN A 86 5.94 -7.31 -7.89
CA ASN A 86 5.94 -7.45 -9.36
C ASN A 86 4.55 -7.25 -10.00
N SER A 87 3.70 -6.44 -9.39
CA SER A 87 2.32 -6.24 -9.81
C SER A 87 2.15 -4.85 -10.42
N THR A 88 1.18 -4.73 -11.32
CA THR A 88 0.98 -3.52 -12.10
C THR A 88 -0.43 -2.99 -11.89
N PHE A 89 -0.53 -1.70 -11.58
CA PHE A 89 -1.77 -0.96 -11.36
C PHE A 89 -1.84 0.17 -12.38
N ILE A 90 -2.78 0.08 -13.32
CA ILE A 90 -2.88 1.05 -14.43
C ILE A 90 -4.29 1.60 -14.57
N ASN A 91 -4.42 2.93 -14.60
CA ASN A 91 -5.68 3.61 -14.88
C ASN A 91 -6.82 3.21 -13.92
N ASN A 92 -6.50 2.97 -12.65
CA ASN A 92 -7.51 2.78 -11.60
C ASN A 92 -7.85 4.13 -10.95
N ASP A 93 -8.96 4.21 -10.23
CA ASP A 93 -9.44 5.41 -9.53
C ASP A 93 -9.65 5.15 -8.03
N GLU A 94 -9.94 6.19 -7.24
CA GLU A 94 -10.07 6.12 -5.77
C GLU A 94 -8.76 5.65 -5.09
N THR A 95 -8.82 5.08 -3.89
CA THR A 95 -7.68 4.40 -3.26
C THR A 95 -7.34 3.09 -3.98
N VAL A 96 -6.26 3.08 -4.77
CA VAL A 96 -5.91 1.90 -5.60
C VAL A 96 -5.48 0.71 -4.74
N VAL A 97 -4.59 0.93 -3.78
CA VAL A 97 -4.09 -0.09 -2.85
C VAL A 97 -4.22 0.44 -1.43
N HIS A 98 -4.91 -0.31 -0.58
CA HIS A 98 -5.00 -0.06 0.86
C HIS A 98 -4.54 -1.31 1.61
N ILE A 99 -3.49 -1.18 2.42
CA ILE A 99 -2.98 -2.25 3.26
C ILE A 99 -2.98 -1.81 4.73
N ASP A 100 -3.78 -2.47 5.55
CA ASP A 100 -3.69 -2.42 7.01
C ASP A 100 -2.90 -3.65 7.49
N VAL A 101 -1.74 -3.42 8.10
CA VAL A 101 -0.75 -4.46 8.43
C VAL A 101 -0.97 -5.06 9.82
N GLY A 102 -1.78 -4.41 10.66
CA GLY A 102 -2.05 -4.85 12.03
C GLY A 102 -0.87 -4.64 12.98
N GLU A 103 -0.91 -5.29 14.14
CA GLU A 103 0.09 -5.08 15.21
C GLU A 103 1.37 -5.92 15.04
N CYS A 104 1.26 -7.05 14.36
CA CYS A 104 2.36 -8.01 14.19
C CYS A 104 2.74 -8.33 12.74
N GLY A 105 2.22 -7.58 11.77
CA GLY A 105 2.49 -7.82 10.36
C GLY A 105 3.81 -7.21 9.87
N ALA A 106 4.60 -8.02 9.17
CA ALA A 106 5.66 -7.54 8.29
C ALA A 106 5.09 -7.24 6.90
N LEU A 107 5.60 -6.21 6.24
CA LEU A 107 5.15 -5.79 4.91
C LEU A 107 6.33 -5.68 3.95
N GLU A 108 6.15 -6.18 2.73
CA GLU A 108 7.03 -5.96 1.60
C GLU A 108 6.19 -5.55 0.38
N VAL A 109 6.33 -4.29 -0.05
CA VAL A 109 5.80 -3.79 -1.31
C VAL A 109 6.98 -3.51 -2.23
N SER A 110 7.25 -4.41 -3.18
CA SER A 110 8.45 -4.30 -4.02
C SER A 110 8.25 -4.54 -5.51
N ARG A 111 8.96 -3.77 -6.33
CA ARG A 111 8.96 -3.92 -7.80
C ARG A 111 7.57 -3.84 -8.43
N ASN A 112 6.68 -3.04 -7.86
CA ASN A 112 5.36 -2.77 -8.46
C ASN A 112 5.41 -1.52 -9.33
N THR A 113 4.48 -1.44 -10.28
CA THR A 113 4.30 -0.29 -11.16
C THR A 113 2.91 0.29 -10.97
N PHE A 114 2.83 1.57 -10.58
CA PHE A 114 1.61 2.35 -10.44
C PHE A 114 1.63 3.46 -11.49
N LEU A 115 0.83 3.29 -12.55
CA LEU A 115 0.83 4.18 -13.71
C LEU A 115 -0.54 4.77 -13.98
N GLU A 116 -0.61 6.10 -14.12
CA GLU A 116 -1.82 6.82 -14.55
C GLU A 116 -3.04 6.53 -13.66
N ASN A 117 -2.83 6.24 -12.37
CA ASN A 117 -3.92 6.01 -11.44
C ASN A 117 -4.44 7.31 -10.82
N ASN A 118 -5.67 7.26 -10.36
CA ASN A 118 -6.38 8.30 -9.62
C ASN A 118 -6.46 9.64 -10.38
N ASN A 119 -6.77 9.56 -11.67
CA ASN A 119 -6.95 10.74 -12.53
C ASN A 119 -8.17 11.57 -12.15
N SER A 120 -9.11 11.05 -11.33
CA SER A 120 -10.21 11.85 -10.81
C SER A 120 -9.78 12.82 -9.71
N GLY A 121 -8.61 12.61 -9.12
CA GLY A 121 -8.03 13.47 -8.08
C GLY A 121 -8.56 13.22 -6.67
N LYS A 122 -9.23 12.09 -6.40
CA LYS A 122 -9.86 11.77 -5.10
C LYS A 122 -9.01 10.77 -4.31
N GLU A 123 -8.71 11.04 -3.04
CA GLU A 123 -7.88 10.14 -2.20
C GLU A 123 -6.47 9.94 -2.79
N GLY A 124 -5.83 8.78 -2.66
CA GLY A 124 -4.45 8.56 -3.16
C GLY A 124 -4.24 7.20 -3.80
N VAL A 125 -3.03 6.90 -4.29
CA VAL A 125 -2.78 5.62 -4.99
C VAL A 125 -2.54 4.49 -4.01
N MET A 126 -1.56 4.63 -3.12
CA MET A 126 -1.21 3.60 -2.15
C MET A 126 -1.30 4.15 -0.73
N MET A 127 -2.06 3.48 0.13
CA MET A 127 -2.12 3.73 1.56
C MET A 127 -1.67 2.48 2.33
N ILE A 128 -0.72 2.69 3.24
CA ILE A 128 -0.25 1.66 4.17
C ILE A 128 -0.48 2.18 5.58
N ASN A 129 -1.24 1.42 6.37
CA ASN A 129 -1.40 1.66 7.79
C ASN A 129 -0.83 0.52 8.62
N ALA A 130 -0.07 0.88 9.64
CA ALA A 130 0.47 -0.06 10.60
C ALA A 130 0.18 0.45 12.02
N GLU A 131 -0.04 -0.47 12.96
CA GLU A 131 -0.25 -0.13 14.37
C GLU A 131 0.64 -1.04 15.23
N PRO A 132 1.97 -0.88 15.18
CA PRO A 132 2.89 -1.82 15.82
C PRO A 132 2.64 -1.91 17.32
N ARG A 133 2.74 -3.11 17.88
CA ARG A 133 2.77 -3.29 19.35
C ARG A 133 4.17 -3.09 19.92
N GLU A 134 4.27 -3.02 21.25
CA GLU A 134 5.56 -2.96 21.95
C GLU A 134 6.49 -4.11 21.54
N GLY A 135 7.78 -3.81 21.34
CA GLY A 135 8.78 -4.80 20.91
C GLY A 135 8.79 -5.09 19.41
N SER A 136 7.96 -4.44 18.61
CA SER A 136 7.87 -4.62 17.15
C SER A 136 8.93 -3.88 16.33
N SER A 137 9.94 -3.29 16.96
CA SER A 137 10.98 -2.48 16.29
C SER A 137 11.83 -3.26 15.28
N LYS A 138 11.72 -4.60 15.26
CA LYS A 138 12.38 -5.48 14.29
C LYS A 138 11.45 -5.92 13.14
N ILE A 139 10.16 -5.64 13.21
CA ILE A 139 9.19 -5.99 12.17
C ILE A 139 9.40 -5.04 10.99
N PRO A 140 9.76 -5.57 9.80
CA PRO A 140 10.05 -4.72 8.65
C PRO A 140 8.75 -4.29 7.95
N LEU A 141 8.64 -3.00 7.68
CA LEU A 141 7.65 -2.42 6.79
C LEU A 141 8.41 -1.79 5.63
N LEU A 142 8.53 -2.53 4.52
CA LEU A 142 9.43 -2.20 3.43
C LEU A 142 8.65 -1.87 2.16
N VAL A 143 8.89 -0.68 1.63
CA VAL A 143 8.39 -0.22 0.33
C VAL A 143 9.59 0.15 -0.53
N GLU A 144 9.94 -0.71 -1.49
CA GLU A 144 11.16 -0.54 -2.26
C GLU A 144 11.06 -0.86 -3.74
N GLU A 145 11.90 -0.21 -4.56
CA GLU A 145 12.01 -0.50 -5.99
C GLU A 145 10.68 -0.39 -6.76
N ASN A 146 9.71 0.40 -6.27
CA ASN A 146 8.44 0.62 -6.97
C ASN A 146 8.53 1.86 -7.88
N GLU A 147 7.73 1.86 -8.95
CA GLU A 147 7.58 2.98 -9.86
C GLU A 147 6.18 3.59 -9.73
N PHE A 148 6.12 4.88 -9.39
CA PHE A 148 4.91 5.69 -9.37
C PHE A 148 5.02 6.75 -10.47
N ALA A 149 4.30 6.56 -11.57
CA ALA A 149 4.37 7.41 -12.74
C ALA A 149 3.01 8.00 -13.10
N LYS A 150 2.95 9.32 -13.29
CA LYS A 150 1.76 10.02 -13.80
C LYS A 150 0.48 9.79 -12.98
N ASN A 151 0.60 9.54 -11.69
CA ASN A 151 -0.56 9.37 -10.84
C ASN A 151 -1.12 10.72 -10.37
N GLY A 152 -2.44 10.78 -10.19
CA GLY A 152 -3.14 11.91 -9.57
C GLY A 152 -3.48 11.63 -8.11
N GLY A 153 -4.49 12.36 -7.61
CA GLY A 153 -4.96 12.26 -6.22
C GLY A 153 -4.23 13.21 -5.25
N GLU A 154 -4.56 13.09 -3.97
CA GLU A 154 -3.88 13.75 -2.87
C GLU A 154 -2.42 13.28 -2.77
N PHE A 155 -2.17 11.99 -2.92
CA PHE A 155 -0.83 11.41 -2.82
C PHE A 155 -0.62 10.15 -3.67
N SER A 156 0.63 9.90 -4.07
CA SER A 156 1.01 8.63 -4.71
C SER A 156 1.28 7.53 -3.68
N ALA A 157 1.87 7.88 -2.54
CA ALA A 157 2.01 6.95 -1.41
C ALA A 157 1.78 7.67 -0.08
N MET A 158 0.98 7.07 0.80
CA MET A 158 0.82 7.49 2.19
C MET A 158 1.23 6.34 3.10
N LEU A 159 2.21 6.58 3.97
CA LEU A 159 2.68 5.62 4.95
C LEU A 159 2.38 6.14 6.33
N THR A 160 1.56 5.40 7.06
CA THR A 160 1.21 5.71 8.43
C THR A 160 1.73 4.64 9.38
N MET A 161 1.98 5.07 10.60
CA MET A 161 2.26 4.18 11.72
C MET A 161 1.59 4.81 12.93
N HIS A 162 0.58 4.14 13.47
CA HIS A 162 -0.23 4.59 14.59
C HIS A 162 0.35 4.11 15.92
N GLY A 163 0.02 4.82 16.99
CA GLY A 163 0.45 4.50 18.34
C GLY A 163 1.87 5.00 18.68
N SER A 164 2.32 4.69 19.89
CA SER A 164 3.62 5.13 20.42
C SER A 164 4.77 4.16 20.15
N HIS A 165 4.51 3.03 19.49
CA HIS A 165 5.50 1.99 19.25
C HIS A 165 6.01 2.05 17.81
N ALA A 166 7.29 1.71 17.65
CA ALA A 166 7.97 1.71 16.36
C ALA A 166 7.98 0.31 15.73
N ALA A 167 7.69 0.26 14.43
CA ALA A 167 8.20 -0.79 13.54
C ALA A 167 9.36 -0.23 12.70
N ASN A 168 10.08 -1.12 12.00
CA ASN A 168 11.19 -0.73 11.14
C ASN A 168 10.68 -0.36 9.74
N GLY A 169 10.23 0.89 9.58
CA GLY A 169 9.74 1.42 8.32
C GLY A 169 10.85 1.85 7.38
N SER A 170 10.77 1.47 6.10
CA SER A 170 11.68 1.94 5.06
C SER A 170 10.95 2.16 3.73
N PHE A 171 11.10 3.36 3.17
CA PHE A 171 10.67 3.72 1.83
C PHE A 171 11.91 4.09 1.02
N ARG A 172 12.38 3.18 0.17
CA ARG A 172 13.70 3.32 -0.46
C ARG A 172 13.75 2.89 -1.91
N GLN A 173 14.63 3.50 -2.69
CA GLN A 173 14.88 3.11 -4.08
C GLN A 173 13.60 3.11 -4.94
N ASN A 174 12.58 3.88 -4.56
CA ASN A 174 11.39 4.08 -5.36
C ASN A 174 11.62 5.22 -6.34
N ARG A 175 10.93 5.15 -7.49
CA ARG A 175 10.95 6.18 -8.50
C ARG A 175 9.57 6.81 -8.61
N LEU A 176 9.48 8.11 -8.35
CA LEU A 176 8.24 8.87 -8.41
C LEU A 176 8.42 10.00 -9.41
N HIS A 177 7.76 9.93 -10.55
CA HIS A 177 7.91 10.94 -11.59
C HIS A 177 6.60 11.27 -12.31
N ASP A 178 6.51 12.51 -12.78
CA ASP A 178 5.37 13.05 -13.52
C ASP A 178 4.01 12.94 -12.78
N ASN A 179 4.02 12.67 -11.46
CA ASN A 179 2.81 12.65 -10.65
C ASN A 179 2.28 14.08 -10.48
N ILE A 180 0.96 14.20 -10.34
CA ILE A 180 0.23 15.47 -10.20
C ILE A 180 -0.60 15.38 -8.92
N ASN A 181 0.09 15.40 -7.78
CA ASN A 181 -0.55 15.23 -6.47
C ASN A 181 -0.94 16.57 -5.84
N SER A 182 -2.18 16.67 -5.36
CA SER A 182 -2.69 17.91 -4.75
C SER A 182 -2.09 18.21 -3.36
N VAL A 183 -1.59 17.19 -2.67
CA VAL A 183 -0.87 17.32 -1.39
C VAL A 183 0.61 17.04 -1.58
N ALA A 184 1.00 15.78 -1.86
CA ALA A 184 2.39 15.41 -2.00
C ALA A 184 2.59 14.11 -2.77
N SER A 185 3.74 13.90 -3.41
CA SER A 185 4.08 12.59 -3.99
C SER A 185 4.11 11.50 -2.91
N VAL A 186 4.72 11.78 -1.75
CA VAL A 186 4.72 10.90 -0.58
C VAL A 186 4.24 11.66 0.67
N VAL A 187 3.35 11.04 1.45
CA VAL A 187 2.91 11.50 2.76
C VAL A 187 3.39 10.52 3.84
N LEU A 188 4.03 11.04 4.89
CA LEU A 188 4.46 10.25 6.04
C LEU A 188 3.86 10.83 7.29
N THR A 189 3.30 9.97 8.15
CA THR A 189 2.71 10.43 9.42
C THR A 189 3.45 9.93 10.66
N SER A 190 4.61 9.29 10.48
CA SER A 190 5.37 8.69 11.57
C SER A 190 6.88 8.88 11.40
N PRO A 191 7.63 9.17 12.48
CA PRO A 191 9.09 9.29 12.45
C PRO A 191 9.81 7.94 12.29
N HIS A 192 9.09 6.83 12.29
CA HIS A 192 9.67 5.48 12.23
C HIS A 192 9.91 4.97 10.81
N TYR A 193 9.63 5.78 9.79
CA TYR A 193 10.00 5.51 8.40
C TYR A 193 11.32 6.19 8.03
N ARG A 194 12.26 5.41 7.46
CA ARG A 194 13.46 5.94 6.79
C ARG A 194 13.22 6.11 5.30
N LEU A 195 13.72 7.22 4.76
CA LEU A 195 13.63 7.54 3.33
C LEU A 195 15.04 7.55 2.76
N GLU A 196 15.31 6.63 1.84
CA GLU A 196 16.67 6.41 1.37
C GLU A 196 16.68 6.20 -0.14
N SER A 197 17.49 6.98 -0.86
CA SER A 197 17.77 6.76 -2.28
C SER A 197 16.52 6.69 -3.19
N ASN A 198 15.47 7.46 -2.89
CA ASN A 198 14.32 7.60 -3.79
C ASN A 198 14.60 8.69 -4.84
N ASP A 199 14.05 8.51 -6.04
CA ASP A 199 14.13 9.47 -7.14
C ASP A 199 12.79 10.19 -7.29
N PHE A 200 12.80 11.51 -7.16
CA PHE A 200 11.62 12.37 -7.20
C PHE A 200 11.72 13.37 -8.36
N ALA A 201 10.74 13.35 -9.25
CA ALA A 201 10.63 14.25 -10.39
C ALA A 201 9.16 14.58 -10.69
N ASN A 202 8.48 15.25 -9.77
CA ASN A 202 7.05 15.57 -9.83
C ASN A 202 6.81 17.09 -9.78
N PRO A 203 7.21 17.83 -10.82
CA PRO A 203 7.16 19.30 -10.82
C PRO A 203 5.72 19.88 -10.75
N LEU A 204 4.71 19.04 -10.95
CA LEU A 204 3.29 19.42 -10.89
C LEU A 204 2.59 18.97 -9.59
N SER A 205 3.25 18.19 -8.74
CA SER A 205 2.77 17.92 -7.38
C SER A 205 2.96 19.17 -6.51
N ALA A 206 2.08 19.37 -5.53
CA ALA A 206 2.22 20.48 -4.58
C ALA A 206 3.51 20.34 -3.75
N HIS A 207 3.83 19.12 -3.31
CA HIS A 207 5.07 18.76 -2.63
C HIS A 207 5.60 17.41 -3.14
N GLU A 208 6.91 17.17 -3.00
CA GLU A 208 7.46 15.82 -3.20
C GLU A 208 7.25 14.94 -1.96
N LEU A 209 7.43 15.54 -0.78
CA LEU A 209 7.31 14.87 0.51
C LEU A 209 6.56 15.78 1.49
N ASP A 210 5.50 15.25 2.10
CA ASP A 210 4.79 15.88 3.23
C ASP A 210 4.99 15.00 4.47
N VAL A 211 5.62 15.56 5.49
CA VAL A 211 5.88 14.89 6.78
C VAL A 211 4.98 15.49 7.83
N ARG A 212 4.05 14.68 8.34
CA ARG A 212 3.07 15.06 9.35
C ARG A 212 3.49 14.51 10.70
N SER A 213 3.73 15.43 11.63
CA SER A 213 4.02 15.09 13.02
C SER A 213 2.74 14.90 13.81
N ASP A 214 2.69 13.85 14.62
CA ASP A 214 1.72 13.65 15.70
C ASP A 214 2.23 14.23 17.04
N GLY A 215 3.36 14.93 17.04
CA GLY A 215 4.02 15.47 18.22
C GLY A 215 5.16 14.60 18.77
N SER A 216 5.43 13.41 18.21
CA SER A 216 6.49 12.48 18.66
C SER A 216 7.88 12.73 18.03
N TRP A 217 8.00 13.70 17.13
CA TRP A 217 9.24 13.97 16.40
C TRP A 217 10.27 14.66 17.29
N VAL A 218 11.36 13.95 17.64
CA VAL A 218 12.54 14.54 18.28
C VAL A 218 13.57 14.83 17.19
N CYS A 219 13.76 16.10 16.86
CA CYS A 219 14.88 16.52 16.02
C CYS A 219 16.19 16.29 16.77
N LEU A 220 16.88 15.18 16.46
CA LEU A 220 18.26 14.97 16.88
C LEU A 220 19.16 15.45 15.75
N ASP A 221 19.60 16.71 15.90
CA ASP A 221 20.59 17.41 15.08
C ASP A 221 20.42 17.35 13.56
N SER A 222 20.00 18.50 13.00
CA SER A 222 20.00 18.85 11.56
C SER A 222 19.06 18.06 10.65
N CYS A 223 17.79 18.46 10.64
CA CYS A 223 16.95 18.32 9.44
C CYS A 223 17.50 19.25 8.34
N GLN A 224 18.34 18.73 7.45
CA GLN A 224 18.51 19.31 6.12
C GLN A 224 17.69 18.42 5.16
N LEU A 225 16.58 18.99 4.68
CA LEU A 225 15.88 18.51 3.48
C LEU A 225 16.76 18.79 2.25
#